data_AF-A0A9K3LX47-F1
#
_entry.id   AF-A0A9K3LX47-F1
#
_cell.length_a   1.000
_cell.length_b   1.000
_cell.length_c   1.000
_cell.angle_alpha   90.00
_cell.angle_beta   90.00
_cell.angle_gamma   90.00
#
_symmetry.space_group_name_H-M   'P 1'
#
loop_
_entity.id
_entity.type
_entity.pdbx_description
1 polymer ?
#
loop_
_entity_poly.entity_id
_entity_poly.type
_entity_poly.pdbx_seq_one_letter_code
_entity_poly.pdbx_strand_id
1 'polypeptide(L)'
;MSRKSRSCRGKATGRPLTEYDTIKDAEDGASYIRQKFGHAMVPYLCPQCSLWHLAPPSTERSSEPFQKFTRESRNCYGKVSGKVLKEYESEREAVEAAKYVSEKYGNQMLSYKCKDCRKWHLSPADRQTEHSSWSCLCLDQNGSPKDCYQSQKDAELRAEILFEETRRKLNVYRCPKIRTIWHLTKKDPKDYVGRKSLKCCNKQGNFRMEYDCGEDAMLHAIEITKRYGKEVFPFECSECLKWHVG
;
A
#
# COMPACT_ATOMS: atom_id res chain seq x y z
N MET A 1 6.48 -51.06 20.10
CA MET A 1 7.04 -51.90 18.99
C MET A 1 6.98 -51.09 17.70
N SER A 2 8.02 -51.06 16.86
CA SER A 2 7.99 -50.28 15.62
C SER A 2 7.42 -51.06 14.43
N ARG A 3 6.55 -50.44 13.62
CA ARG A 3 6.06 -51.01 12.35
C ARG A 3 6.20 -50.02 11.20
N LYS A 4 6.16 -50.50 9.95
CA LYS A 4 6.14 -49.62 8.77
C LYS A 4 4.72 -49.16 8.47
N SER A 5 4.58 -47.86 8.23
CA SER A 5 3.31 -47.23 7.92
C SER A 5 2.73 -47.73 6.60
N ARG A 6 1.42 -47.96 6.57
CA ARG A 6 0.70 -48.26 5.32
C ARG A 6 0.29 -46.98 4.58
N SER A 7 0.15 -45.85 5.29
CA SER A 7 -0.40 -44.61 4.76
C SER A 7 0.61 -43.46 4.66
N CYS A 8 1.62 -43.42 5.55
CA CYS A 8 2.59 -42.33 5.60
C CYS A 8 3.92 -42.72 4.93
N ARG A 9 4.33 -41.91 3.95
CA ARG A 9 5.58 -42.08 3.19
C ARG A 9 6.47 -40.86 3.34
N GLY A 10 7.79 -41.08 3.42
CA GLY A 10 8.77 -40.00 3.47
C GLY A 10 8.79 -39.23 2.15
N LYS A 11 8.66 -37.90 2.21
CA LYS A 11 8.61 -37.04 1.00
C LYS A 11 9.82 -37.20 0.09
N ALA A 12 11.02 -37.29 0.65
CA ALA A 12 12.25 -37.37 -0.12
C ALA A 12 12.52 -38.76 -0.69
N THR A 13 12.11 -39.82 0.03
CA THR A 13 12.52 -41.20 -0.31
C THR A 13 11.38 -42.05 -0.86
N GLY A 14 10.12 -41.62 -0.73
CA GLY A 14 8.92 -42.42 -1.04
C GLY A 14 8.72 -43.65 -0.15
N ARG A 15 9.63 -43.90 0.81
CA ARG A 15 9.61 -45.09 1.65
C ARG A 15 8.58 -44.95 2.78
N PRO A 16 7.92 -46.03 3.18
CA PRO A 16 7.08 -46.06 4.37
C PRO A 16 7.80 -45.53 5.61
N LEU A 17 7.16 -44.62 6.33
CA LEU A 17 7.67 -44.13 7.62
C LEU A 17 7.58 -45.23 8.68
N THR A 18 8.43 -45.16 9.69
CA THR A 18 8.31 -46.01 10.88
C THR A 18 7.30 -45.37 11.83
N GLU A 19 6.37 -46.16 12.36
CA GLU A 19 5.32 -45.72 13.27
C GLU A 19 5.58 -46.23 14.69
N TYR A 20 5.20 -45.40 15.64
CA TYR A 20 5.24 -45.67 17.08
C TYR A 20 3.88 -45.29 17.68
N ASP A 21 3.35 -46.14 18.56
CA ASP A 21 2.04 -45.93 19.17
C ASP A 21 2.09 -44.88 20.30
N THR A 22 3.26 -44.66 20.91
CA THR A 22 3.47 -43.69 22.00
C THR A 22 4.65 -42.77 21.71
N ILE A 23 4.67 -41.60 22.36
CA ILE A 23 5.81 -40.66 22.30
C ILE A 23 7.09 -41.31 22.83
N LYS A 24 6.99 -42.10 23.91
CA LYS A 24 8.13 -42.80 24.53
C LYS A 24 8.76 -43.80 23.56
N ASP A 25 7.94 -44.62 22.90
CA ASP A 25 8.41 -45.54 21.86
C ASP A 25 9.14 -44.79 20.72
N ALA A 26 8.67 -43.59 20.37
CA ALA A 26 9.32 -42.75 19.36
C ALA A 26 10.64 -42.15 19.87
N GLU A 27 10.72 -41.68 21.11
CA GLU A 27 11.96 -41.19 21.74
C GLU A 27 13.04 -42.28 21.83
N ASP A 28 12.64 -43.50 22.20
CA ASP A 28 13.51 -44.68 22.18
C ASP A 28 13.99 -44.97 20.76
N GLY A 29 13.08 -44.87 19.77
CA GLY A 29 13.41 -44.97 18.34
C GLY A 29 14.39 -43.90 17.86
N ALA A 30 14.23 -42.65 18.29
CA ALA A 30 15.13 -41.55 17.97
C ALA A 30 16.52 -41.77 18.56
N SER A 31 16.58 -42.20 19.81
CA SER A 31 17.83 -42.52 20.52
C SER A 31 18.58 -43.67 19.84
N TYR A 32 17.86 -44.73 19.44
CA TYR A 32 18.43 -45.83 18.67
C TYR A 32 19.03 -45.39 17.34
N ILE A 33 18.31 -44.56 16.57
CA ILE A 33 18.82 -44.04 15.28
C ILE A 33 20.07 -43.18 15.49
N ARG A 34 20.07 -42.34 16.54
CA ARG A 34 21.23 -41.50 16.88
C ARG A 34 22.44 -42.35 17.24
N GLN A 35 22.27 -43.38 18.07
CA GLN A 35 23.37 -44.27 18.48
C GLN A 35 23.91 -45.10 17.32
N LYS A 36 23.02 -45.63 16.46
CA LYS A 36 23.40 -46.57 15.39
C LYS A 36 23.90 -45.88 14.12
N PHE A 37 23.32 -44.74 13.76
CA PHE A 37 23.58 -44.07 12.48
C PHE A 37 24.16 -42.65 12.64
N GLY A 38 24.29 -42.14 13.86
CA GLY A 38 24.80 -40.78 14.10
C GLY A 38 23.82 -39.67 13.69
N HIS A 39 22.60 -40.00 13.27
CA HIS A 39 21.58 -39.03 12.89
C HIS A 39 20.67 -38.73 14.07
N ALA A 40 20.64 -37.46 14.49
CA ALA A 40 19.59 -37.01 15.38
C ALA A 40 18.24 -37.09 14.63
N MET A 41 17.18 -37.45 15.35
CA MET A 41 15.79 -37.43 14.87
C MET A 41 14.90 -36.90 15.99
N VAL A 42 13.77 -36.29 15.65
CA VAL A 42 12.80 -35.73 16.59
C VAL A 42 11.44 -36.40 16.37
N PRO A 43 10.81 -36.91 17.43
CA PRO A 43 9.43 -37.39 17.38
C PRO A 43 8.42 -36.31 17.01
N TYR A 44 7.44 -36.65 16.18
CA TYR A 44 6.28 -35.79 15.93
C TYR A 44 5.00 -36.63 15.75
N LEU A 45 3.86 -36.08 16.20
CA LEU A 45 2.55 -36.69 16.01
C LEU A 45 2.04 -36.39 14.60
N CYS A 46 1.75 -37.43 13.83
CA CYS A 46 1.25 -37.28 12.47
C CYS A 46 -0.25 -36.97 12.46
N PRO A 47 -0.70 -35.85 11.87
CA PRO A 47 -2.11 -35.51 11.83
C PRO A 47 -2.93 -36.42 10.88
N GLN A 48 -2.28 -37.19 10.00
CA GLN A 48 -2.97 -38.06 9.04
C GLN A 48 -3.30 -39.44 9.61
N CYS A 49 -2.40 -40.03 10.41
CA CYS A 49 -2.58 -41.37 10.96
C CYS A 49 -2.66 -41.41 12.49
N SER A 50 -2.49 -40.27 13.15
CA SER A 50 -2.48 -40.14 14.62
C SER A 50 -1.42 -41.01 15.33
N LEU A 51 -0.38 -41.43 14.61
CA LEU A 51 0.76 -42.16 15.16
C LEU A 51 2.00 -41.26 15.19
N TRP A 52 2.98 -41.65 16.00
CA TRP A 52 4.25 -40.95 16.11
C TRP A 52 5.22 -41.40 15.01
N HIS A 53 5.92 -40.44 14.43
CA HIS A 53 7.00 -40.66 13.46
C HIS A 53 8.26 -39.92 13.87
N LEU A 54 9.35 -40.22 13.18
CA LEU A 54 10.63 -39.55 13.34
C LEU A 54 10.96 -38.72 12.10
N ALA A 55 11.30 -37.46 12.32
CA ALA A 55 11.88 -36.59 11.30
C ALA A 55 13.30 -36.21 11.72
N PRO A 56 14.21 -35.89 10.78
CA PRO A 56 15.45 -35.21 11.15
C PRO A 56 15.11 -33.97 11.99
N PRO A 57 15.89 -33.62 13.03
CA PRO A 57 15.81 -32.29 13.59
C PRO A 57 15.97 -31.37 12.40
N SER A 58 15.05 -30.44 12.23
CA SER A 58 15.12 -29.46 11.16
C SER A 58 16.54 -28.90 11.14
N THR A 59 17.37 -29.36 10.21
CA THR A 59 18.77 -28.99 10.05
C THR A 59 18.77 -27.60 9.50
N GLU A 60 18.38 -26.61 10.31
CA GLU A 60 18.37 -25.20 9.94
C GLU A 60 17.95 -24.96 8.48
N ARG A 61 16.96 -25.70 7.98
CA ARG A 61 16.05 -25.14 6.99
C ARG A 61 15.19 -24.22 7.80
N SER A 62 15.82 -23.11 8.16
CA SER A 62 15.21 -21.89 8.57
C SER A 62 13.92 -22.11 9.35
N SER A 63 14.06 -22.09 10.67
CA SER A 63 13.21 -21.22 11.49
C SER A 63 13.21 -19.80 10.90
N GLU A 64 12.69 -19.62 9.68
CA GLU A 64 11.99 -18.42 9.27
C GLU A 64 10.56 -18.69 9.73
N PRO A 65 10.12 -18.15 10.88
CA PRO A 65 8.76 -18.35 11.36
C PRO A 65 7.73 -17.76 10.39
N PHE A 66 8.18 -17.03 9.36
CA PHE A 66 7.38 -16.15 8.53
C PHE A 66 6.95 -16.70 7.17
N GLN A 67 7.56 -17.78 6.67
CA GLN A 67 7.26 -18.26 5.31
C GLN A 67 5.95 -19.04 5.19
N LYS A 68 5.28 -19.37 6.30
CA LYS A 68 4.15 -20.33 6.26
C LYS A 68 2.81 -19.75 5.82
N PHE A 69 2.66 -18.44 5.68
CA PHE A 69 1.36 -17.82 5.33
C PHE A 69 1.39 -16.73 4.26
N THR A 70 2.51 -16.48 3.57
CA THR A 70 2.50 -15.51 2.48
C THR A 70 1.93 -16.14 1.21
N ARG A 71 0.75 -15.69 0.78
CA ARG A 71 0.19 -16.04 -0.53
C ARG A 71 0.52 -14.95 -1.53
N GLU A 72 0.66 -15.33 -2.79
CA GLU A 72 0.71 -14.38 -3.89
C GLU A 72 -0.71 -13.91 -4.19
N SER A 73 -0.89 -12.60 -4.34
CA SER A 73 -2.20 -12.03 -4.63
C SER A 73 -2.65 -12.36 -6.04
N ARG A 74 -3.92 -12.72 -6.22
CA ARG A 74 -4.44 -13.03 -7.56
C ARG A 74 -4.61 -11.78 -8.43
N ASN A 75 -4.87 -10.63 -7.80
CA ASN A 75 -5.36 -9.44 -8.49
C ASN A 75 -4.50 -8.19 -8.24
N CYS A 76 -3.56 -8.23 -7.30
CA CYS A 76 -2.76 -7.06 -6.93
C CYS A 76 -1.32 -7.19 -7.42
N TYR A 77 -0.87 -6.18 -8.16
CA TYR A 77 0.45 -6.12 -8.78
C TYR A 77 1.16 -4.84 -8.34
N GLY A 78 2.47 -4.93 -8.12
CA GLY A 78 3.30 -3.77 -7.85
C GLY A 78 3.31 -2.86 -9.07
N LYS A 79 2.89 -1.60 -8.92
CA LYS A 79 2.75 -0.64 -10.03
C LYS A 79 4.05 -0.44 -10.81
N VAL A 80 5.19 -0.47 -10.13
CA VAL A 80 6.52 -0.29 -10.74
C VAL A 80 7.11 -1.61 -11.24
N SER A 81 7.05 -2.64 -10.40
CA SER A 81 7.74 -3.91 -10.68
C SER A 81 6.97 -4.85 -11.60
N GLY A 82 5.64 -4.64 -11.74
CA GLY A 82 4.72 -5.58 -12.39
C GLY A 82 4.60 -6.93 -11.66
N LYS A 83 5.29 -7.11 -10.54
CA LYS A 83 5.30 -8.37 -9.78
C LYS A 83 4.04 -8.49 -8.94
N VAL A 84 3.56 -9.71 -8.79
CA VAL A 84 2.45 -10.03 -7.90
C VAL A 84 2.82 -9.63 -6.46
N LEU A 85 1.90 -8.93 -5.79
CA LEU A 85 2.09 -8.55 -4.38
C LEU A 85 1.83 -9.76 -3.48
N LYS A 86 2.59 -9.86 -2.37
CA LYS A 86 2.26 -10.78 -1.29
C LYS A 86 1.04 -10.27 -0.54
N GLU A 87 0.12 -11.17 -0.22
CA GLU A 87 -1.08 -10.86 0.57
C GLU A 87 -1.07 -11.57 1.92
N TYR A 88 -1.65 -10.89 2.91
CA TYR A 88 -1.79 -11.36 4.29
C TYR A 88 -3.25 -11.24 4.71
N GLU A 89 -3.71 -12.19 5.53
CA GLU A 89 -5.12 -12.28 5.93
C GLU A 89 -5.45 -11.28 7.05
N SER A 90 -4.47 -10.97 7.90
CA SER A 90 -4.63 -10.05 9.02
C SER A 90 -3.56 -8.97 9.05
N GLU A 91 -3.88 -7.87 9.73
CA GLU A 91 -2.93 -6.78 9.99
C GLU A 91 -1.72 -7.28 10.76
N ARG A 92 -1.96 -8.13 11.76
CA ARG A 92 -0.89 -8.72 12.59
C ARG A 92 0.13 -9.47 11.73
N GLU A 93 -0.34 -10.33 10.84
CA GLU A 93 0.54 -11.05 9.90
C GLU A 93 1.34 -10.10 9.01
N ALA A 94 0.72 -9.03 8.52
CA ALA A 94 1.39 -8.03 7.69
C ALA A 94 2.42 -7.22 8.49
N VAL A 95 2.12 -6.82 9.72
CA VAL A 95 3.06 -6.08 10.60
C VAL A 95 4.27 -6.95 10.94
N GLU A 96 4.04 -8.20 11.31
CA GLU A 96 5.13 -9.14 11.58
C GLU A 96 5.97 -9.40 10.30
N ALA A 97 5.33 -9.46 9.13
CA ALA A 97 6.03 -9.58 7.85
C ALA A 97 6.88 -8.35 7.52
N ALA A 98 6.35 -7.15 7.77
CA ALA A 98 7.05 -5.89 7.60
C ALA A 98 8.29 -5.83 8.50
N LYS A 99 8.14 -6.21 9.78
CA LYS A 99 9.25 -6.30 10.73
C LYS A 99 10.33 -7.27 10.25
N TYR A 100 9.92 -8.46 9.83
CA TYR A 100 10.84 -9.47 9.31
C TYR A 100 11.58 -8.99 8.04
N VAL A 101 10.90 -8.32 7.10
CA VAL A 101 11.54 -7.78 5.89
C VAL A 101 12.53 -6.68 6.24
N SER A 102 12.19 -5.82 7.21
CA SER A 102 13.07 -4.78 7.72
C SER A 102 14.33 -5.35 8.37
N GLU A 103 14.18 -6.33 9.27
CA GLU A 103 15.30 -6.98 9.96
C GLU A 103 16.22 -7.75 9.00
N LYS A 104 15.66 -8.45 8.01
CA LYS A 104 16.44 -9.30 7.11
C LYS A 104 17.07 -8.56 5.94
N TYR A 105 16.35 -7.60 5.34
CA TYR A 105 16.78 -6.94 4.10
C TYR A 105 17.14 -5.46 4.32
N GLY A 106 16.95 -4.92 5.52
CA GLY A 106 17.20 -3.50 5.81
C GLY A 106 16.17 -2.55 5.20
N ASN A 107 15.12 -3.08 4.56
CA ASN A 107 14.10 -2.27 3.88
C ASN A 107 12.91 -2.05 4.82
N GLN A 108 12.71 -0.80 5.24
CA GLN A 108 11.52 -0.44 6.01
C GLN A 108 10.28 -0.58 5.14
N MET A 109 9.44 -1.55 5.48
CA MET A 109 8.14 -1.78 4.88
C MET A 109 7.06 -1.48 5.90
N LEU A 110 5.92 -1.00 5.44
CA LEU A 110 4.74 -0.76 6.24
C LEU A 110 3.56 -1.52 5.65
N SER A 111 2.68 -2.01 6.52
CA SER A 111 1.47 -2.72 6.11
C SER A 111 0.36 -1.73 5.72
N TYR A 112 -0.44 -2.10 4.72
CA TYR A 112 -1.66 -1.37 4.37
C TYR A 112 -2.76 -2.32 3.90
N LYS A 113 -4.01 -1.95 4.16
CA LYS A 113 -5.17 -2.70 3.69
C LYS A 113 -5.57 -2.26 2.29
N CYS A 114 -5.51 -3.19 1.34
CA CYS A 114 -5.90 -2.93 -0.04
C CYS A 114 -7.41 -2.67 -0.15
N LYS A 115 -7.80 -1.62 -0.87
CA LYS A 115 -9.23 -1.34 -1.12
C LYS A 115 -9.83 -2.35 -2.09
N ASP A 116 -9.05 -2.82 -3.07
CA ASP A 116 -9.53 -3.68 -4.16
C ASP A 116 -9.69 -5.14 -3.73
N CYS A 117 -8.64 -5.76 -3.18
CA CYS A 117 -8.69 -7.18 -2.78
C CYS A 117 -9.07 -7.40 -1.31
N ARG A 118 -9.15 -6.33 -0.51
CA ARG A 118 -9.47 -6.35 0.94
C ARG A 118 -8.47 -7.10 1.82
N LYS A 119 -7.35 -7.57 1.26
CA LYS A 119 -6.21 -8.17 1.97
C LYS A 119 -5.19 -7.11 2.40
N TRP A 120 -4.26 -7.52 3.25
CA TRP A 120 -3.14 -6.69 3.66
C TRP A 120 -1.94 -6.91 2.73
N HIS A 121 -1.21 -5.83 2.41
CA HIS A 121 0.01 -5.85 1.63
C HIS A 121 1.09 -5.02 2.34
N LEU A 122 2.31 -5.09 1.81
CA LEU A 122 3.42 -4.27 2.26
C LEU A 122 3.79 -3.24 1.19
N SER A 123 4.04 -1.99 1.61
CA SER A 123 4.67 -0.96 0.79
C SER A 123 5.93 -0.45 1.46
N PRO A 124 6.95 -0.03 0.69
CA PRO A 124 8.08 0.72 1.24
C PRO A 124 7.60 1.94 2.05
N ALA A 125 8.24 2.18 3.20
CA ALA A 125 7.82 3.23 4.13
C ALA A 125 7.91 4.64 3.51
N ASP A 126 8.95 4.87 2.72
CA ASP A 126 9.18 6.10 1.94
C ASP A 126 8.12 6.34 0.85
N ARG A 127 7.38 5.29 0.45
CA ARG A 127 6.30 5.37 -0.53
C ARG A 127 4.91 5.47 0.09
N GLN A 128 4.80 5.24 1.39
CA GLN A 128 3.52 5.34 2.06
C GLN A 128 3.24 6.80 2.37
N THR A 129 2.33 7.38 1.61
CA THR A 129 1.69 8.62 2.01
C THR A 129 0.51 8.27 2.90
N GLU A 130 0.36 8.95 4.03
CA GLU A 130 -0.84 8.81 4.85
C GLU A 130 -2.05 9.15 3.97
N HIS A 131 -2.75 8.12 3.52
CA HIS A 131 -4.02 8.31 2.84
C HIS A 131 -4.98 8.76 3.92
N SER A 132 -5.29 10.05 3.88
CA SER A 132 -6.30 10.61 4.75
C SER A 132 -7.58 9.78 4.53
N SER A 133 -8.19 9.26 5.60
CA SER A 133 -9.53 8.63 5.57
C SER A 133 -10.62 9.61 5.13
N TRP A 134 -10.21 10.84 4.83
CA TRP A 134 -10.97 11.98 4.42
C TRP A 134 -11.32 11.88 2.95
N SER A 135 -12.59 12.09 2.66
CA SER A 135 -13.12 12.12 1.32
C SER A 135 -13.50 13.56 0.96
N CYS A 136 -13.05 14.03 -0.19
CA CYS A 136 -13.69 15.15 -0.89
C CYS A 136 -14.68 14.59 -1.92
N LEU A 137 -15.79 15.30 -2.15
CA LEU A 137 -16.65 15.17 -3.34
C LEU A 137 -16.00 15.77 -4.60
N CYS A 138 -14.68 15.69 -4.70
CA CYS A 138 -13.91 16.23 -5.80
C CYS A 138 -13.70 15.08 -6.78
N LEU A 139 -14.21 15.25 -8.00
CA LEU A 139 -14.04 14.25 -9.05
C LEU A 139 -12.91 14.66 -9.98
N ASP A 140 -12.25 13.66 -10.57
CA ASP A 140 -11.34 13.85 -11.68
C ASP A 140 -12.11 14.02 -13.01
N GLN A 141 -11.38 14.15 -14.10
CA GLN A 141 -11.95 14.30 -15.45
C GLN A 141 -12.77 13.08 -15.92
N ASN A 142 -12.60 11.92 -15.27
CA ASN A 142 -13.30 10.69 -15.58
C ASN A 142 -14.47 10.44 -14.63
N GLY A 143 -14.80 11.40 -13.74
CA GLY A 143 -15.85 11.25 -12.74
C GLY A 143 -15.47 10.38 -11.54
N SER A 144 -14.19 10.01 -11.39
CA SER A 144 -13.71 9.24 -10.24
C SER A 144 -13.33 10.15 -9.08
N PRO A 145 -13.55 9.77 -7.81
CA PRO A 145 -13.10 10.55 -6.67
C PRO A 145 -11.58 10.78 -6.72
N LYS A 146 -11.16 12.03 -6.52
CA LYS A 146 -9.75 12.38 -6.40
C LYS A 146 -9.17 11.88 -5.07
N ASP A 147 -7.92 11.44 -5.11
CA ASP A 147 -7.14 11.20 -3.90
C ASP A 147 -7.03 12.50 -3.07
N CYS A 148 -7.12 12.35 -1.75
CA CYS A 148 -7.14 13.43 -0.78
C CYS A 148 -5.97 13.28 0.19
N TYR A 149 -5.20 14.36 0.37
CA TYR A 149 -4.06 14.41 1.28
C TYR A 149 -4.29 15.47 2.36
N GLN A 150 -3.89 15.18 3.60
CA GLN A 150 -4.13 16.08 4.73
C GLN A 150 -3.16 17.27 4.75
N SER A 151 -1.92 17.05 4.31
CA SER A 151 -0.92 18.10 4.22
C SER A 151 -0.45 18.29 2.78
N GLN A 152 0.03 19.50 2.49
CA GLN A 152 0.70 19.80 1.23
C GLN A 152 1.91 18.89 1.02
N LYS A 153 2.67 18.65 2.10
CA LYS A 153 3.86 17.80 2.09
C LYS A 153 3.55 16.37 1.67
N ASP A 154 2.45 15.79 2.14
CA ASP A 154 2.03 14.42 1.73
C ASP A 154 1.64 14.37 0.25
N ALA A 155 0.96 15.41 -0.22
CA ALA A 155 0.62 15.54 -1.64
C ALA A 155 1.88 15.71 -2.51
N GLU A 156 2.86 16.52 -2.07
CA GLU A 156 4.14 16.72 -2.75
C GLU A 156 4.94 15.43 -2.83
N LEU A 157 5.10 14.73 -1.70
CA LEU A 157 5.73 13.42 -1.64
C LEU A 157 5.03 12.44 -2.59
N ARG A 158 3.69 12.43 -2.61
CA ARG A 158 2.95 11.56 -3.52
C ARG A 158 3.18 11.92 -4.99
N ALA A 159 3.26 13.22 -5.30
CA ALA A 159 3.55 13.69 -6.64
C ALA A 159 4.95 13.28 -7.11
N GLU A 160 5.94 13.34 -6.21
CA GLU A 160 7.32 12.89 -6.46
C GLU A 160 7.37 11.38 -6.74
N ILE A 161 6.76 10.56 -5.87
CA ILE A 161 6.64 9.12 -6.08
C ILE A 161 6.02 8.84 -7.45
N LEU A 162 4.87 9.47 -7.77
CA LEU A 162 4.20 9.27 -9.05
C LEU A 162 5.04 9.73 -10.25
N PHE A 163 5.87 10.76 -10.08
CA PHE A 163 6.81 11.21 -11.10
C PHE A 163 7.90 10.17 -11.34
N GLU A 164 8.46 9.56 -10.30
CA GLU A 164 9.43 8.46 -10.45
C GLU A 164 8.80 7.24 -11.13
N GLU A 165 7.57 6.88 -10.75
CA GLU A 165 6.87 5.70 -11.26
C GLU A 165 6.43 5.86 -12.71
N THR A 166 5.93 7.04 -13.09
CA THR A 166 5.24 7.24 -14.38
C THR A 166 5.87 8.27 -15.30
N ARG A 167 6.90 8.99 -14.81
CA ARG A 167 7.51 10.16 -15.47
C ARG A 167 6.50 11.28 -15.79
N ARG A 168 5.36 11.30 -15.09
CA ARG A 168 4.35 12.36 -15.22
C ARG A 168 4.46 13.32 -14.05
N LYS A 169 4.75 14.58 -14.36
CA LYS A 169 4.74 15.65 -13.36
C LYS A 169 3.29 15.94 -12.96
N LEU A 170 3.01 15.88 -11.67
CA LEU A 170 1.75 16.31 -11.08
C LEU A 170 2.01 17.51 -10.20
N ASN A 171 1.05 18.43 -10.20
CA ASN A 171 1.09 19.62 -9.37
C ASN A 171 0.14 19.44 -8.18
N VAL A 172 0.56 19.97 -7.05
CA VAL A 172 -0.19 19.95 -5.80
C VAL A 172 -1.01 21.22 -5.71
N TYR A 173 -2.29 21.09 -5.38
CA TYR A 173 -3.15 22.24 -5.14
C TYR A 173 -4.09 21.98 -3.96
N ARG A 174 -4.46 23.07 -3.30
CA ARG A 174 -5.37 23.04 -2.16
C ARG A 174 -6.80 22.82 -2.65
N CYS A 175 -7.55 21.95 -1.97
CA CYS A 175 -8.92 21.67 -2.32
C CYS A 175 -9.80 22.91 -2.10
N PRO A 176 -10.58 23.35 -3.11
CA PRO A 176 -11.42 24.53 -2.97
C PRO A 176 -12.66 24.31 -2.12
N LYS A 177 -13.17 23.07 -2.09
CA LYS A 177 -14.35 22.73 -1.29
C LYS A 177 -14.00 22.53 0.18
N ILE A 178 -12.82 21.95 0.45
CA ILE A 178 -12.37 21.61 1.80
C ILE A 178 -10.94 22.13 1.95
N ARG A 179 -10.78 23.34 2.52
CA ARG A 179 -9.48 24.03 2.61
C ARG A 179 -8.42 23.27 3.43
N THR A 180 -8.74 22.16 4.08
CA THR A 180 -7.75 21.33 4.80
C THR A 180 -7.25 20.14 3.98
N ILE A 181 -7.74 19.94 2.76
CA ILE A 181 -7.38 18.82 1.88
C ILE A 181 -6.54 19.33 0.70
N TRP A 182 -5.64 18.48 0.22
CA TRP A 182 -4.79 18.71 -0.95
C TRP A 182 -5.06 17.64 -2.00
N HIS A 183 -4.86 18.01 -3.27
CA HIS A 183 -5.09 17.16 -4.43
C HIS A 183 -3.94 17.25 -5.42
N LEU A 184 -3.90 16.28 -6.33
CA LEU A 184 -2.99 16.26 -7.47
C LEU A 184 -3.71 16.61 -8.77
N THR A 185 -3.01 17.30 -9.67
CA THR A 185 -3.51 17.67 -11.00
C THR A 185 -2.39 17.62 -12.04
N LYS A 186 -2.74 17.32 -13.29
CA LYS A 186 -1.80 17.37 -14.42
C LYS A 186 -1.61 18.79 -14.96
N LYS A 187 -2.58 19.68 -14.71
CA LYS A 187 -2.53 21.06 -15.17
C LYS A 187 -1.42 21.78 -14.44
N ASP A 188 -0.64 22.59 -15.15
CA ASP A 188 0.25 23.52 -14.47
C ASP A 188 -0.62 24.45 -13.58
N PRO A 189 -0.20 24.82 -12.37
CA PRO A 189 -0.87 25.86 -11.60
C PRO A 189 -1.01 27.15 -12.41
N LYS A 190 -0.10 27.41 -13.35
CA LYS A 190 -0.22 28.52 -14.32
C LYS A 190 -1.33 28.31 -15.35
N ASP A 191 -1.67 27.05 -15.64
CA ASP A 191 -2.81 26.68 -16.49
C ASP A 191 -4.13 26.64 -15.70
N TYR A 192 -4.12 26.90 -14.39
CA TYR A 192 -5.32 27.36 -13.67
C TYR A 192 -5.60 28.83 -14.03
N VAL A 193 -5.62 29.12 -15.34
CA VAL A 193 -6.38 30.24 -15.87
C VAL A 193 -7.81 30.02 -15.41
N GLY A 194 -8.31 30.97 -14.61
CA GLY A 194 -9.65 30.93 -14.03
C GLY A 194 -10.67 30.45 -15.06
N ARG A 195 -11.66 29.68 -14.62
CA ARG A 195 -12.71 29.28 -15.56
C ARG A 195 -13.62 30.47 -15.77
N LYS A 196 -14.21 30.64 -16.96
CA LYS A 196 -15.29 31.62 -17.08
C LYS A 196 -16.43 31.17 -16.17
N SER A 197 -16.85 32.04 -15.28
CA SER A 197 -17.99 31.80 -14.42
C SER A 197 -19.22 31.62 -15.27
N LEU A 198 -20.05 30.65 -14.92
CA LEU A 198 -21.35 30.46 -15.57
C LEU A 198 -22.42 31.38 -14.97
N LYS A 199 -22.12 32.02 -13.82
CA LYS A 199 -23.09 32.80 -13.04
C LYS A 199 -22.74 34.28 -12.98
N CYS A 200 -21.46 34.63 -12.93
CA CYS A 200 -21.04 36.00 -12.64
C CYS A 200 -20.49 36.71 -13.88
N CYS A 201 -21.05 37.89 -14.18
CA CYS A 201 -20.61 38.76 -15.28
C CYS A 201 -20.00 40.07 -14.74
N ASN A 202 -19.19 40.74 -15.57
CA ASN A 202 -18.73 42.10 -15.32
C ASN A 202 -19.76 43.13 -15.80
N LYS A 203 -19.51 44.43 -15.59
CA LYS A 203 -20.43 45.51 -16.01
C LYS A 203 -20.69 45.57 -17.52
N GLN A 204 -19.84 44.94 -18.33
CA GLN A 204 -19.95 44.87 -19.79
C GLN A 204 -20.67 43.59 -20.26
N GLY A 205 -21.18 42.77 -19.34
CA GLY A 205 -21.85 41.49 -19.65
C GLY A 205 -20.91 40.32 -19.91
N ASN A 206 -19.59 40.50 -19.82
CA ASN A 206 -18.63 39.41 -20.01
C ASN A 206 -18.52 38.55 -18.75
N PHE A 207 -18.54 37.23 -18.90
CA PHE A 207 -18.33 36.29 -17.80
C PHE A 207 -16.98 36.53 -17.11
N ARG A 208 -17.02 36.67 -15.78
CA ARG A 208 -15.83 36.83 -14.94
C ARG A 208 -15.05 35.54 -14.90
N MET A 209 -13.75 35.63 -14.68
CA MET A 209 -12.93 34.46 -14.35
C MET A 209 -13.21 34.08 -12.89
N GLU A 210 -13.51 32.81 -12.64
CA GLU A 210 -13.71 32.24 -11.31
C GLU A 210 -12.54 31.34 -10.93
N TYR A 211 -12.13 31.47 -9.67
CA TYR A 211 -11.08 30.70 -9.04
C TYR A 211 -11.64 29.95 -7.86
N ASP A 212 -10.99 28.83 -7.63
CA ASP A 212 -11.35 27.84 -6.65
C ASP A 212 -10.85 28.26 -5.25
N CYS A 213 -9.76 29.04 -5.14
CA CYS A 213 -9.29 29.69 -3.92
C CYS A 213 -8.81 31.13 -4.14
N GLY A 214 -8.61 31.86 -3.04
CA GLY A 214 -8.16 33.26 -3.08
C GLY A 214 -6.70 33.41 -3.48
N GLU A 215 -5.86 32.43 -3.17
CA GLU A 215 -4.45 32.41 -3.58
C GLU A 215 -4.31 32.34 -5.11
N ASP A 216 -5.10 31.49 -5.78
CA ASP A 216 -5.12 31.40 -7.26
C ASP A 216 -5.61 32.71 -7.88
N ALA A 217 -6.67 33.31 -7.30
CA ALA A 217 -7.18 34.60 -7.73
C ALA A 217 -6.13 35.71 -7.55
N MET A 218 -5.37 35.69 -6.45
CA MET A 218 -4.30 36.64 -6.19
C MET A 218 -3.14 36.48 -7.17
N LEU A 219 -2.72 35.25 -7.47
CA LEU A 219 -1.68 35.00 -8.47
C LEU A 219 -2.07 35.53 -9.85
N HIS A 220 -3.32 35.30 -10.26
CA HIS A 220 -3.80 35.84 -11.53
C HIS A 220 -3.99 37.36 -11.49
N ALA A 221 -4.40 37.94 -10.35
CA ALA A 221 -4.43 39.38 -10.18
C ALA A 221 -3.03 40.01 -10.39
N ILE A 222 -1.98 39.42 -9.82
CA ILE A 222 -0.59 39.84 -10.03
C ILE A 222 -0.20 39.74 -11.52
N GLU A 223 -0.58 38.67 -12.20
CA GLU A 223 -0.29 38.51 -13.64
C GLU A 223 -1.01 39.56 -14.50
N ILE A 224 -2.30 39.84 -14.21
CA ILE A 224 -3.07 40.88 -14.90
C ILE A 224 -2.40 42.26 -14.69
N THR A 225 -2.01 42.58 -13.45
CA THR A 225 -1.30 43.83 -13.14
C THR A 225 0.02 43.93 -13.92
N LYS A 226 0.81 42.85 -13.97
CA LYS A 226 2.07 42.83 -14.75
C LYS A 226 1.84 42.98 -16.26
N ARG A 227 0.83 42.31 -16.81
CA ARG A 227 0.59 42.26 -18.26
C ARG A 227 -0.06 43.55 -18.78
N TYR A 228 -0.97 44.15 -18.01
CA TYR A 228 -1.80 45.27 -18.47
C TYR A 228 -1.55 46.58 -17.71
N GLY A 229 -0.69 46.58 -16.68
CA GLY A 229 -0.43 47.75 -15.85
C GLY A 229 -1.64 48.21 -15.02
N LYS A 230 -2.66 47.37 -14.88
CA LYS A 230 -3.90 47.68 -14.17
C LYS A 230 -3.96 46.91 -12.87
N GLU A 231 -3.99 47.61 -11.74
CA GLU A 231 -4.25 46.99 -10.45
C GLU A 231 -5.66 46.41 -10.41
N VAL A 232 -5.72 45.15 -10.02
CA VAL A 232 -6.94 44.38 -9.80
C VAL A 232 -6.78 43.58 -8.53
N PHE A 233 -7.88 43.29 -7.85
CA PHE A 233 -7.85 42.60 -6.56
C PHE A 233 -8.72 41.34 -6.57
N PRO A 234 -8.26 40.26 -5.91
CA PRO A 234 -9.10 39.10 -5.70
C PRO A 234 -10.22 39.42 -4.71
N PHE A 235 -11.43 38.96 -4.99
CA PHE A 235 -12.56 39.05 -4.06
C PHE A 235 -13.42 37.79 -4.12
N GLU A 236 -13.98 37.38 -2.99
CA GLU A 236 -14.93 36.26 -2.92
C GLU A 236 -16.33 36.75 -3.26
N CYS A 237 -16.96 36.13 -4.25
CA CYS A 237 -18.31 36.49 -4.67
C CYS A 237 -19.35 35.83 -3.77
N SER A 238 -20.23 36.64 -3.18
CA SER A 238 -21.33 36.15 -2.34
C SER A 238 -22.37 35.31 -3.10
N GLU A 239 -22.50 35.49 -4.42
CA GLU A 239 -23.51 34.79 -5.23
C GLU A 239 -23.07 33.37 -5.65
N CYS A 240 -21.83 33.23 -6.11
CA CYS A 240 -21.32 31.95 -6.61
C CYS A 240 -20.36 31.25 -5.64
N LEU A 241 -19.95 31.93 -4.55
CA LEU A 241 -18.99 31.44 -3.56
C LEU A 241 -17.65 31.05 -4.19
N LYS A 242 -17.27 31.73 -5.28
CA LYS A 242 -15.98 31.61 -5.95
C LYS A 242 -15.21 32.91 -5.84
N TRP A 243 -13.90 32.81 -6.00
CA TRP A 243 -13.05 33.98 -6.08
C TRP A 243 -13.08 34.53 -7.51
N HIS A 244 -13.06 35.86 -7.64
CA HIS A 244 -12.90 36.56 -8.90
C HIS A 244 -11.78 37.59 -8.78
N VAL A 245 -11.36 38.12 -9.91
CA VAL A 245 -10.45 39.28 -9.96
C VAL A 245 -11.24 40.46 -10.56
N GLY A 246 -11.21 41.62 -9.89
CA GLY A 246 -12.02 42.79 -10.20
C GLY A 246 -11.25 44.08 -10.16
#